data_AF-A0A4Q9VW40-F1
#
_entry.id   AF-A0A4Q9VW40-F1
#
_cell.length_a   1.000
_cell.length_b   1.000
_cell.length_c   1.000
_cell.angle_alpha   90.00
_cell.angle_beta   90.00
_cell.angle_gamma   90.00
#
_symmetry.space_group_name_H-M   'P 1'
#
loop_
_entity.id
_entity.type
_entity.pdbx_description
1 polymer ?
#
loop_
_entity_poly.entity_id
_entity_poly.type
_entity_poly.pdbx_seq_one_letter_code
_entity_poly.pdbx_strand_id
1 'polypeptide(L)'
;MIDLPHLLGRLLIVALAFLAAVVASLLVIGAGLDVVSAGERLAVDPDLPRFVGLVLRLLRGAAIVPALAVAVWPAWLAAGLIGEALGVRGLIVHLVAGAALAVAGVAATLPGIAAGGLQLAAAAGFVAGFVHWAIAGRSAGLTRRAPPPDGPRGP
;
A
#
# COMPACT_ATOMS: atom_id res chain seq x y z
N MET A 1 -4.17 7.00 31.36
CA MET A 1 -5.28 7.45 30.51
C MET A 1 -4.67 7.94 29.22
N ILE A 2 -5.26 7.60 28.07
CA ILE A 2 -4.76 8.08 26.77
C ILE A 2 -5.34 9.47 26.55
N ASP A 3 -4.50 10.45 26.25
CA ASP A 3 -4.95 11.82 26.02
C ASP A 3 -5.65 11.90 24.66
N LEU A 4 -6.90 12.38 24.63
CA LEU A 4 -7.67 12.61 23.41
C LEU A 4 -6.89 13.35 22.30
N PRO A 5 -6.15 14.45 22.58
CA PRO A 5 -5.37 15.14 21.55
C PRO A 5 -4.25 14.26 20.96
N HIS A 6 -3.65 13.37 21.76
CA HIS A 6 -2.66 12.43 21.27
C HIS A 6 -3.29 11.41 20.31
N LEU A 7 -4.45 10.87 20.68
CA LEU A 7 -5.23 9.94 19.84
C LEU A 7 -5.60 10.56 18.49
N LEU A 8 -6.14 11.78 18.49
CA LEU A 8 -6.50 12.51 17.28
C LEU A 8 -5.28 12.78 16.39
N GLY A 9 -4.15 13.19 16.99
CA GLY A 9 -2.91 13.39 16.27
C GLY A 9 -2.39 12.11 15.60
N ARG A 10 -2.42 10.97 16.31
CA ARG A 10 -2.04 9.67 15.74
C ARG A 10 -2.99 9.24 14.61
N LEU A 11 -4.30 9.41 14.79
CA LEU A 11 -5.29 9.08 13.78
C LEU A 11 -5.06 9.87 12.48
N LEU A 12 -4.78 11.17 12.60
CA LEU A 12 -4.46 12.02 11.44
C LEU A 12 -3.20 11.55 10.72
N ILE A 13 -2.13 11.22 11.46
CA ILE A 13 -0.88 10.72 10.89
C ILE A 13 -1.11 9.40 10.14
N VAL A 14 -1.87 8.47 10.72
CA VAL A 14 -2.22 7.18 10.09
C VAL A 14 -3.03 7.41 8.81
N ALA A 15 -3.99 8.34 8.82
CA ALA A 15 -4.79 8.68 7.64
C ALA A 15 -3.94 9.30 6.51
N LEU A 16 -3.01 10.19 6.85
CA LEU A 16 -2.07 10.77 5.88
C LEU A 16 -1.09 9.71 5.34
N ALA A 17 -0.58 8.83 6.20
CA ALA A 17 0.27 7.71 5.80
C ALA A 17 -0.45 6.75 4.85
N PHE A 18 -1.73 6.50 5.11
CA PHE A 18 -2.60 5.72 4.24
C PHE A 18 -2.77 6.38 2.86
N LEU A 19 -3.12 7.67 2.81
CA LEU A 19 -3.24 8.41 1.55
C LEU A 19 -1.94 8.38 0.73
N ALA A 20 -0.81 8.64 1.39
CA ALA A 20 0.49 8.59 0.73
C ALA A 20 0.83 7.18 0.20
N ALA A 21 0.50 6.14 0.95
CA ALA A 21 0.68 4.75 0.52
C ALA A 21 -0.19 4.40 -0.70
N VAL A 22 -1.43 4.89 -0.74
CA VAL A 22 -2.33 4.73 -1.90
C VAL A 22 -1.74 5.41 -3.14
N VAL A 23 -1.31 6.68 -3.01
CA VAL A 23 -0.68 7.41 -4.12
C VAL A 23 0.57 6.68 -4.64
N ALA A 24 1.45 6.25 -3.73
CA ALA A 24 2.66 5.51 -4.12
C ALA A 24 2.32 4.18 -4.83
N SER A 25 1.29 3.47 -4.36
CA SER A 25 0.82 2.24 -5.01
C SER A 25 0.32 2.51 -6.43
N LEU A 26 -0.46 3.57 -6.62
CA LEU A 26 -0.99 3.96 -7.93
C LEU A 26 0.13 4.36 -8.89
N LEU A 27 1.17 5.06 -8.41
CA LEU A 27 2.34 5.39 -9.22
C LEU A 27 3.11 4.15 -9.67
N VAL A 28 3.29 3.16 -8.79
CA VAL A 28 3.95 1.88 -9.14
C VAL A 28 3.15 1.13 -10.19
N ILE A 29 1.82 1.09 -10.07
CA ILE A 29 0.96 0.43 -11.05
C ILE A 29 1.02 1.16 -12.38
N GLY A 30 0.89 2.49 -12.38
CA GLY A 30 0.97 3.31 -13.58
C GLY A 30 2.30 3.09 -14.32
N ALA A 31 3.42 3.22 -13.61
CA ALA A 31 4.75 2.96 -14.17
C ALA A 31 4.89 1.52 -14.69
N GLY A 32 4.37 0.52 -13.95
CA GLY A 32 4.39 -0.87 -14.38
C GLY A 32 3.60 -1.11 -15.67
N LEU A 33 2.42 -0.52 -15.80
CA LEU A 33 1.60 -0.60 -17.01
C LEU A 33 2.27 0.11 -18.19
N ASP A 34 2.92 1.25 -17.96
CA ASP A 34 3.65 1.98 -19.00
C ASP A 34 4.81 1.16 -19.53
N VAL A 35 5.61 0.54 -18.65
CA VAL A 35 6.73 -0.34 -19.04
C VAL A 35 6.25 -1.54 -19.87
N VAL A 36 5.16 -2.19 -19.45
CA VAL A 36 4.56 -3.30 -20.20
C VAL A 36 4.08 -2.81 -21.57
N SER A 37 3.42 -1.66 -21.64
CA SER A 37 2.92 -1.10 -22.89
C SER A 37 4.05 -0.70 -23.86
N ALA A 38 5.16 -0.15 -23.36
CA ALA A 38 6.30 0.25 -24.15
C ALA A 38 7.06 -0.96 -24.73
N GLY A 39 7.26 -2.01 -23.91
CA GLY A 39 7.88 -3.25 -24.37
C GLY A 39 7.07 -3.95 -25.45
N GLU A 40 5.75 -3.93 -25.36
CA GLU A 40 4.89 -4.54 -26.39
C GLU A 40 4.81 -3.72 -27.67
N ARG A 41 4.80 -2.38 -27.60
CA ARG A 41 4.82 -1.51 -28.80
C ARG A 41 6.04 -1.73 -29.69
N LEU A 42 7.19 -2.06 -29.11
CA LEU A 42 8.43 -2.37 -29.84
C LEU A 42 8.39 -3.74 -30.54
N ALA A 43 7.44 -4.61 -30.19
CA ALA A 43 7.32 -5.98 -30.68
C ALA A 43 6.12 -6.21 -31.64
N VAL A 44 5.36 -5.16 -31.98
CA VAL A 44 4.14 -5.28 -32.78
C VAL A 44 4.44 -5.20 -34.28
N ASP A 45 4.42 -6.37 -34.92
CA ASP A 45 3.99 -6.53 -36.33
C ASP A 45 2.46 -6.28 -36.39
N PRO A 46 1.87 -5.67 -37.44
CA PRO A 46 0.48 -5.19 -37.47
C PRO A 46 -0.55 -6.32 -37.65
N ASP A 47 -0.39 -7.39 -36.88
CA ASP A 47 -1.24 -8.56 -36.89
C ASP A 47 -2.37 -8.40 -35.87
N LEU A 48 -3.62 -8.42 -36.37
CA LEU A 48 -4.84 -8.13 -35.58
C LEU A 48 -4.95 -8.95 -34.27
N PRO A 49 -4.58 -10.25 -34.21
CA PRO A 49 -4.64 -11.02 -32.97
C PRO A 49 -3.70 -10.50 -31.87
N ARG A 50 -2.52 -9.98 -32.25
CA ARG A 50 -1.55 -9.43 -31.30
C ARG A 50 -2.03 -8.10 -30.73
N PHE A 51 -2.63 -7.26 -31.56
CA PHE A 51 -3.23 -6.00 -31.12
C PHE A 51 -4.38 -6.23 -30.12
N VAL A 52 -5.28 -7.18 -30.41
CA VAL A 52 -6.36 -7.56 -29.49
C VAL A 52 -5.81 -8.09 -28.17
N GLY A 53 -4.73 -8.89 -28.21
CA GLY A 53 -4.04 -9.38 -27.01
C GLY A 53 -3.48 -8.26 -26.13
N LEU A 54 -2.85 -7.25 -26.73
CA LEU A 54 -2.34 -6.05 -26.04
C LEU A 54 -3.48 -5.29 -25.34
N VAL A 55 -4.58 -5.03 -26.05
CA VAL A 55 -5.74 -4.31 -25.50
C VAL A 55 -6.33 -5.08 -24.31
N LEU A 56 -6.52 -6.39 -24.43
CA LEU A 56 -7.04 -7.21 -23.33
C LEU A 56 -6.09 -7.25 -22.12
N ARG A 57 -4.77 -7.24 -22.32
CA ARG A 57 -3.78 -7.15 -21.23
C ARG A 57 -3.83 -5.81 -20.52
N LEU A 58 -3.95 -4.71 -21.26
CA LEU A 58 -4.10 -3.36 -20.70
C LEU A 58 -5.40 -3.21 -19.90
N LEU A 59 -6.53 -3.71 -20.43
CA LEU A 59 -7.80 -3.73 -19.70
C LEU A 59 -7.72 -4.56 -18.40
N ARG A 60 -7.03 -5.70 -18.43
CA ARG A 60 -6.80 -6.51 -17.22
C ARG A 60 -5.88 -5.83 -16.21
N GLY A 61 -4.85 -5.12 -16.69
CA GLY A 61 -3.98 -4.30 -15.84
C GLY A 61 -4.74 -3.15 -15.17
N ALA A 62 -5.61 -2.48 -15.91
CA ALA A 62 -6.50 -1.45 -15.38
C ALA A 62 -7.48 -2.01 -14.32
N ALA A 63 -7.89 -3.27 -14.43
CA ALA A 63 -8.76 -3.93 -13.45
C ALA A 63 -8.09 -4.12 -12.06
N ILE A 64 -6.76 -4.01 -11.96
CA ILE A 64 -6.04 -4.05 -10.66
C ILE A 64 -6.44 -2.85 -9.79
N VAL A 65 -6.65 -1.68 -10.38
CA VAL A 65 -7.01 -0.46 -9.63
C VAL A 65 -8.32 -0.62 -8.84
N PRO A 66 -9.46 -1.04 -9.44
CA PRO A 66 -10.68 -1.27 -8.68
C PRO A 66 -10.55 -2.44 -7.69
N ALA A 67 -9.77 -3.48 -8.00
CA ALA A 67 -9.48 -4.56 -7.07
C ALA A 67 -8.77 -4.06 -5.79
N LEU A 68 -7.79 -3.17 -5.94
CA LEU A 68 -7.12 -2.54 -4.81
C LEU A 68 -8.08 -1.67 -3.99
N ALA A 69 -8.95 -0.93 -4.66
CA ALA A 69 -9.89 -0.03 -4.00
C ALA A 69 -10.90 -0.74 -3.13
N VAL A 70 -11.44 -1.87 -3.60
CA VAL A 70 -12.53 -2.58 -2.90
C VAL A 70 -12.01 -3.55 -1.84
N ALA A 71 -10.92 -4.26 -2.10
CA ALA A 71 -10.45 -5.31 -1.20
C ALA A 71 -9.19 -4.92 -0.41
N VAL A 72 -8.23 -4.25 -1.04
CA VAL A 72 -6.89 -4.08 -0.46
C VAL A 72 -6.83 -2.87 0.43
N TRP A 73 -7.28 -1.71 -0.04
CA TRP A 73 -7.20 -0.46 0.72
C TRP A 73 -7.99 -0.49 2.03
N PRO A 74 -9.23 -1.02 2.10
CA PRO A 74 -9.93 -1.14 3.37
C PRO A 74 -9.21 -2.08 4.35
N ALA A 75 -8.74 -3.24 3.86
CA ALA A 75 -7.99 -4.20 4.68
C ALA A 75 -6.65 -3.62 5.17
N TRP A 76 -6.00 -2.83 4.32
CA TRP A 76 -4.76 -2.11 4.63
C TRP A 76 -4.97 -1.06 5.72
N LEU A 77 -6.02 -0.25 5.62
CA LEU A 77 -6.36 0.75 6.64
C LEU A 77 -6.63 0.08 7.99
N ALA A 78 -7.38 -1.02 8.00
CA ALA A 78 -7.63 -1.81 9.20
C ALA A 78 -6.33 -2.37 9.78
N ALA A 79 -5.46 -2.96 8.96
CA ALA A 79 -4.17 -3.47 9.39
C ALA A 79 -3.25 -2.37 9.97
N GLY A 80 -3.24 -1.18 9.37
CA GLY A 80 -2.50 -0.02 9.87
C GLY A 80 -3.01 0.45 11.24
N LEU A 81 -4.32 0.55 11.43
CA LEU A 81 -4.93 0.91 12.72
C LEU A 81 -4.65 -0.13 13.81
N ILE A 82 -4.71 -1.42 13.47
CA ILE A 82 -4.37 -2.52 14.39
C ILE A 82 -2.88 -2.49 14.73
N GLY A 83 -2.01 -2.32 13.72
CA GLY A 83 -0.57 -2.19 13.92
C GLY A 83 -0.21 -1.01 14.82
N GLU A 84 -0.91 0.10 14.66
CA GLU A 84 -0.79 1.28 15.52
C GLU A 84 -1.21 0.98 16.97
N ALA A 85 -2.35 0.33 17.16
CA ALA A 85 -2.85 -0.04 18.50
C ALA A 85 -1.92 -1.02 19.22
N LEU A 86 -1.34 -1.98 18.47
CA LEU A 86 -0.40 -2.98 18.99
C LEU A 86 1.04 -2.46 19.07
N GLY A 87 1.33 -1.25 18.59
CA GLY A 87 2.68 -0.67 18.59
C GLY A 87 3.68 -1.42 17.69
N VAL A 88 3.21 -2.00 16.58
CA VAL A 88 4.05 -2.72 15.61
C VAL A 88 4.94 -1.72 14.86
N ARG A 89 6.26 -1.82 15.05
CA ARG A 89 7.25 -0.89 14.44
C ARG A 89 8.13 -1.53 13.35
N GLY A 90 8.02 -2.84 13.17
CA GLY A 90 8.89 -3.59 12.27
C GLY A 90 8.66 -3.23 10.81
N LEU A 91 9.71 -2.78 10.11
CA LEU A 91 9.67 -2.52 8.67
C LEU A 91 9.22 -3.76 7.90
N ILE A 92 9.86 -4.91 8.16
CA ILE A 92 9.57 -6.17 7.47
C ILE A 92 8.10 -6.55 7.60
N VAL A 93 7.48 -6.33 8.77
CA VAL A 93 6.07 -6.63 9.00
C VAL A 93 5.18 -5.81 8.08
N HIS A 94 5.45 -4.52 7.92
CA HIS A 94 4.66 -3.65 7.04
C HIS A 94 4.85 -4.00 5.55
N LEU A 95 6.08 -4.31 5.14
CA LEU A 95 6.39 -4.72 3.78
C LEU A 95 5.67 -6.02 3.40
N VAL A 96 5.78 -7.04 4.26
CA VAL A 96 5.16 -8.36 4.04
C VAL A 96 3.65 -8.25 4.11
N ALA A 97 3.10 -7.53 5.09
CA ALA A 97 1.66 -7.32 5.17
C ALA A 97 1.13 -6.59 3.92
N GLY A 98 1.86 -5.61 3.40
CA GLY A 98 1.46 -4.85 2.22
C GLY A 98 1.42 -5.69 0.97
N ALA A 99 2.50 -6.43 0.71
CA ALA A 99 2.55 -7.35 -0.41
C ALA A 99 1.48 -8.44 -0.29
N ALA A 100 1.33 -9.06 0.89
CA ALA A 100 0.38 -10.14 1.12
C ALA A 100 -1.08 -9.69 0.96
N LEU A 101 -1.46 -8.55 1.55
CA LEU A 101 -2.81 -8.01 1.42
C LEU A 101 -3.13 -7.63 -0.03
N ALA A 102 -2.16 -7.03 -0.74
CA ALA A 102 -2.35 -6.69 -2.14
C ALA A 102 -2.54 -7.94 -3.02
N VAL A 103 -1.69 -8.95 -2.85
CA VAL A 103 -1.80 -10.21 -3.59
C VAL A 103 -3.12 -10.92 -3.26
N ALA A 104 -3.46 -11.06 -1.98
CA ALA A 104 -4.66 -11.75 -1.55
C ALA A 104 -5.93 -11.04 -2.04
N GLY A 105 -6.00 -9.71 -1.89
CA GLY A 105 -7.17 -8.93 -2.31
C GLY A 105 -7.35 -8.92 -3.82
N VAL A 106 -6.25 -8.80 -4.59
CA VAL A 106 -6.32 -8.88 -6.06
C VAL A 106 -6.68 -10.28 -6.53
N ALA A 107 -6.09 -11.34 -5.95
CA ALA A 107 -6.43 -12.72 -6.31
C ALA A 107 -7.90 -13.06 -6.00
N ALA A 108 -8.44 -12.53 -4.90
CA ALA A 108 -9.83 -12.73 -4.51
C ALA A 108 -10.84 -11.98 -5.40
N THR A 109 -10.46 -10.83 -5.94
CA THR A 109 -11.34 -9.98 -6.75
C THR A 109 -11.22 -10.24 -8.25
N LEU A 110 -10.07 -10.73 -8.72
CA LEU A 110 -9.78 -11.03 -10.12
C LEU A 110 -9.37 -12.50 -10.28
N PRO A 111 -10.33 -13.45 -10.22
CA PRO A 111 -10.03 -14.85 -10.45
C PRO A 111 -9.43 -15.07 -11.84
N GLY A 112 -8.30 -15.77 -11.91
CA GLY A 112 -7.58 -16.02 -13.16
C GLY A 112 -6.65 -14.87 -13.61
N ILE A 113 -6.35 -13.90 -12.73
CA ILE A 113 -5.31 -12.92 -13.00
C ILE A 113 -3.97 -13.60 -13.30
N ALA A 114 -3.27 -13.11 -14.32
CA ALA A 114 -1.97 -13.65 -14.72
C ALA A 114 -0.90 -13.37 -13.65
N ALA A 115 0.16 -14.20 -13.63
CA ALA A 115 1.26 -14.07 -12.68
C ALA A 115 1.88 -12.66 -12.65
N GLY A 116 2.01 -12.00 -13.82
CA GLY A 116 2.51 -10.62 -13.90
C GLY A 116 1.61 -9.60 -13.18
N GLY A 117 0.28 -9.79 -13.20
CA GLY A 117 -0.65 -8.93 -12.46
C GLY A 117 -0.52 -9.10 -10.95
N LEU A 118 -0.29 -10.33 -10.48
CA LEU A 118 -0.01 -10.60 -9.06
C LEU A 118 1.35 -10.04 -8.62
N GLN A 119 2.37 -10.12 -9.48
CA GLN A 119 3.68 -9.51 -9.23
C GLN A 119 3.57 -7.98 -9.12
N LEU A 120 2.80 -7.35 -10.01
CA LEU A 120 2.53 -5.91 -9.96
C LEU A 120 1.76 -5.52 -8.70
N ALA A 121 0.74 -6.30 -8.31
CA ALA A 121 0.01 -6.10 -7.07
C ALA A 121 0.91 -6.23 -5.84
N ALA A 122 1.80 -7.25 -5.81
CA ALA A 122 2.75 -7.44 -4.73
C ALA A 122 3.72 -6.26 -4.62
N ALA A 123 4.25 -5.77 -5.75
CA ALA A 123 5.14 -4.60 -5.79
C ALA A 123 4.44 -3.33 -5.29
N ALA A 124 3.20 -3.09 -5.75
CA ALA A 124 2.40 -1.96 -5.28
C ALA A 124 2.13 -2.04 -3.77
N GLY A 125 1.71 -3.21 -3.27
CA GLY A 125 1.48 -3.45 -1.85
C GLY A 125 2.74 -3.31 -1.00
N PHE A 126 3.89 -3.79 -1.50
CA PHE A 126 5.18 -3.64 -0.84
C PHE A 126 5.55 -2.16 -0.67
N VAL A 127 5.42 -1.36 -1.73
CA VAL A 127 5.69 0.08 -1.68
C VAL A 127 4.71 0.80 -0.76
N ALA A 128 3.42 0.42 -0.77
CA ALA A 128 2.43 0.91 0.19
C ALA A 128 2.88 0.65 1.64
N GLY A 129 3.33 -0.57 1.92
CA GLY A 129 3.90 -1.00 3.19
C GLY A 129 5.06 -0.13 3.64
N PHE A 130 6.00 0.12 2.73
CA PHE A 130 7.15 0.97 2.99
C PHE A 130 6.74 2.40 3.35
N VAL A 131 5.90 3.02 2.52
CA VAL A 131 5.47 4.42 2.70
C VAL A 131 4.70 4.58 4.00
N HIS A 132 3.77 3.66 4.29
CA HIS A 132 3.02 3.71 5.53
C HIS A 132 3.93 3.57 6.76
N TRP A 133 4.88 2.64 6.72
CA TRP A 133 5.86 2.47 7.79
C TRP A 133 6.72 3.73 8.02
N ALA A 134 7.19 4.35 6.93
CA ALA A 134 8.07 5.51 6.99
C ALA A 134 7.40 6.72 7.68
N ILE A 135 6.08 6.88 7.46
CA ILE A 135 5.28 7.98 7.98
C ILE A 135 4.73 7.65 9.38
N ALA A 136 3.97 6.57 9.52
CA ALA A 136 3.25 6.23 10.76
C ALA A 136 3.95 5.14 11.59
N GLY A 137 4.48 4.11 10.93
CA GLY A 137 4.98 2.88 11.59
C GLY A 137 6.20 3.08 12.49
N ARG A 138 7.13 4.00 12.17
CA ARG A 138 8.34 4.24 13.00
C ARG A 138 8.02 4.69 14.43
N SER A 139 6.90 5.37 14.60
CA SER A 139 6.47 5.92 15.88
C SER A 139 5.28 5.19 16.49
N ALA A 140 4.88 4.06 15.91
CA ALA A 140 3.69 3.29 16.29
C ALA A 140 3.59 3.03 17.80
N GLY A 141 2.36 3.15 18.30
CA GLY A 141 2.00 2.82 19.67
C GLY A 141 1.32 3.99 20.38
N LEU A 142 0.23 3.67 21.08
CA LEU A 142 -0.60 4.62 21.83
C LEU A 142 -0.05 4.96 23.23
N THR A 143 1.09 4.39 23.62
CA THR A 143 1.59 4.39 25.00
C THR A 143 2.81 5.27 25.26
N ARG A 144 3.19 6.19 24.35
CA ARG A 144 4.24 7.17 24.70
C ARG A 144 3.70 8.16 25.74
N ARG A 145 4.09 7.97 27.00
CA ARG A 145 4.02 9.02 28.03
C ARG A 145 4.81 10.22 27.51
N ALA A 146 4.21 11.41 27.56
CA ALA A 146 4.97 12.65 27.44
C ALA A 146 6.16 12.60 28.42
N PRO A 147 7.35 13.07 28.04
CA PRO A 147 8.44 13.26 29.00
C PRO A 147 7.89 14.02 30.21
N PRO A 148 8.17 13.59 31.46
CA PRO A 148 7.78 14.36 32.63
C PRO A 148 8.28 15.80 32.42
N PRO A 149 7.45 16.84 32.65
CA PRO A 149 7.92 18.21 32.60
C PRO A 149 9.14 18.30 33.51
N ASP A 150 10.24 18.84 32.98
CA ASP A 150 11.52 18.96 33.67
C ASP A 150 11.27 19.45 35.10
N GLY A 151 11.36 18.53 36.07
CA GLY A 151 11.26 18.88 37.48
C GLY A 151 12.38 19.86 37.81
N PRO A 152 12.16 20.81 38.74
CA PRO A 152 13.14 21.84 39.05
C PRO A 152 14.52 21.20 39.26
N ARG A 153 15.50 21.61 38.46
CA ARG A 153 16.91 21.28 38.70
C ARG A 153 17.20 21.76 40.12
N GLY A 154 17.42 20.81 41.02
CA GLY A 154 17.79 21.10 42.41
C GLY A 154 19.05 21.97 42.45
N PRO A 155 19.24 22.73 43.55
CA PRO A 155 20.27 23.74 43.68
C PRO A 155 21.70 23.21 43.47
#